data_AF-A0AA44WGJ1-F1
#
_entry.id   AF-A0AA44WGJ1-F1
#
_cell.length_a   1.000
_cell.length_b   1.000
_cell.length_c   1.000
_cell.angle_alpha   90.00
_cell.angle_beta   90.00
_cell.angle_gamma   90.00
#
_symmetry.space_group_name_H-M   'P 1'
#
loop_
_entity.id
_entity.type
_entity.pdbx_description
1 polymer ?
#
loop_
_entity_poly.entity_id
_entity_poly.type
_entity_poly.pdbx_seq_one_letter_code
_entity_poly.pdbx_strand_id
1 'polypeptide(L)'
;MSFTQEPFPDKLSERTLAKYGPRAPFRHREVVREWVQEIFVRNGNDKLLELNTTVERAVKNEQQEWVLTLRKETPGKDYWWEERFDALIVASGHYNVPWIPDIPGIVDFDVRFPGKIQHSKHFRSPESFAGKVRNLIHGQA
;
A
#
# COMPACT_ATOMS: atom_id res chain seq x y z
N MET A 1 -3.70 14.35 -0.19
CA MET A 1 -4.92 15.06 0.24
C MET A 1 -5.08 14.80 1.72
N SER A 2 -5.14 15.84 2.55
CA SER A 2 -5.64 15.74 3.92
C SER A 2 -7.12 16.11 3.92
N PHE A 3 -7.89 15.59 4.87
CA PHE A 3 -9.28 15.98 5.03
C PHE A 3 -9.37 17.26 5.86
N THR A 4 -10.39 18.08 5.63
CA THR A 4 -10.55 19.34 6.39
C THR A 4 -10.68 19.08 7.89
N GLN A 5 -11.31 17.96 8.26
CA GLN A 5 -11.48 17.52 9.64
C GLN A 5 -10.21 16.89 10.22
N GLU A 6 -9.29 16.44 9.35
CA GLU A 6 -8.06 15.75 9.73
C GLU A 6 -6.89 16.28 8.89
N PRO A 7 -6.36 17.47 9.24
CA PRO A 7 -5.22 18.03 8.54
C PRO A 7 -3.95 17.22 8.84
N PHE A 8 -3.00 17.21 7.89
CA PHE A 8 -1.69 16.64 8.18
C PHE A 8 -0.96 17.47 9.25
N PRO A 9 -0.18 16.84 10.14
CA PRO A 9 0.64 17.58 11.10
C PRO A 9 1.68 18.44 10.38
N ASP A 10 2.00 19.63 10.90
CA ASP A 10 2.99 20.55 10.31
C ASP A 10 4.46 20.17 10.53
N LYS A 11 4.72 18.88 10.72
CA LYS A 11 6.05 18.32 10.96
C LYS A 11 6.83 18.18 9.65
N LEU A 12 7.82 19.05 9.46
CA LEU A 12 8.74 19.04 8.31
C LEU A 12 10.05 18.33 8.65
N SER A 13 10.64 17.65 7.67
CA SER A 13 12.03 17.20 7.77
C SER A 13 13.00 18.37 7.57
N GLU A 14 14.18 18.31 8.15
CA GLU A 14 15.24 19.31 7.97
C GLU A 14 15.52 19.59 6.49
N ARG A 15 15.61 18.52 5.68
CA ARG A 15 15.79 18.62 4.23
C ARG A 15 14.67 19.39 3.53
N THR A 16 13.42 19.19 3.96
CA THR A 16 12.25 19.88 3.37
C THR A 16 12.23 21.33 3.79
N LEU A 17 12.52 21.61 5.06
CA LEU A 17 12.60 22.97 5.60
C LEU A 17 13.69 23.77 4.89
N ALA A 18 14.89 23.20 4.74
CA ALA A 18 16.01 23.85 4.07
C ALA A 18 15.73 24.12 2.58
N LYS A 19 15.04 23.21 1.90
CA LYS A 19 14.81 23.30 0.44
C LYS A 19 13.58 24.13 0.06
N TYR A 20 12.50 24.05 0.83
CA TYR A 20 11.19 24.60 0.48
C TYR A 20 10.62 25.58 1.52
N GLY A 21 11.32 25.77 2.63
CA GLY A 21 10.94 26.68 3.70
C GLY A 21 9.82 26.15 4.62
N PRO A 22 9.40 26.95 5.62
CA PRO A 22 8.44 26.54 6.65
C PRO A 22 7.02 26.26 6.12
N ARG A 23 6.66 26.79 4.95
CA ARG A 23 5.33 26.64 4.34
C ARG A 23 5.27 25.50 3.32
N ALA A 24 6.24 24.58 3.35
CA ALA A 24 6.27 23.46 2.42
C ALA A 24 5.05 22.53 2.62
N PRO A 25 4.37 22.09 1.54
CA PRO A 25 3.22 21.19 1.64
C PRO A 25 3.62 19.71 1.79
N PHE A 26 4.92 19.40 1.77
CA PHE A 26 5.42 18.03 1.77
C PHE A 26 5.64 17.52 3.20
N ARG A 27 5.28 16.27 3.46
CA ARG A 27 5.52 15.58 4.73
C ARG A 27 6.33 14.32 4.49
N HIS A 28 7.20 13.99 5.44
CA HIS A 28 7.91 12.72 5.39
C HIS A 28 6.92 11.56 5.56
N ARG A 29 7.17 10.41 4.91
CA ARG A 29 6.27 9.25 4.93
C ARG A 29 5.93 8.76 6.34
N GLU A 30 6.86 8.91 7.29
CA GLU A 30 6.67 8.50 8.68
C GLU A 30 5.65 9.38 9.39
N VAL A 31 5.65 10.69 9.12
CA VAL A 31 4.65 11.64 9.64
C VAL A 31 3.25 11.25 9.15
N VAL A 32 3.14 10.88 7.86
CA VAL A 32 1.86 10.45 7.28
C VAL A 32 1.40 9.12 7.88
N ARG A 33 2.30 8.16 8.07
CA ARG A 33 2.01 6.86 8.69
C ARG A 33 1.51 7.02 10.13
N GLU A 34 2.25 7.80 10.94
CA GLU A 34 1.90 8.09 12.33
C GLU A 34 0.53 8.76 12.40
N TRP A 35 0.31 9.79 11.58
CA TRP A 35 -0.98 10.47 11.49
C TRP A 35 -2.14 9.52 11.20
N VAL A 36 -2.04 8.63 10.18
CA VAL A 36 -3.09 7.64 9.88
C VAL A 36 -3.35 6.72 11.08
N GLN A 37 -2.29 6.21 11.71
CA GLN A 37 -2.41 5.31 12.85
C GLN A 37 -3.10 5.98 14.04
N GLU A 38 -2.75 7.24 14.33
CA GLU A 38 -3.33 8.02 15.42
C GLU A 38 -4.83 8.27 15.24
N ILE A 39 -5.33 8.40 14.01
CA ILE A 39 -6.78 8.54 13.73
C ILE A 39 -7.58 7.41 14.35
N PHE A 40 -7.10 6.16 14.20
CA PHE A 40 -7.79 4.99 14.73
C PHE A 40 -7.72 4.92 16.24
N VAL A 41 -6.54 5.20 16.82
CA VAL A 41 -6.31 5.11 18.26
C VAL A 41 -7.07 6.19 19.03
N ARG A 42 -6.96 7.46 18.63
CA ARG A 42 -7.58 8.58 19.38
C ARG A 42 -9.11 8.52 19.37
N ASN A 43 -9.70 7.90 18.35
CA ASN A 43 -11.13 7.73 18.23
C ASN A 43 -11.62 6.42 18.89
N GLY A 44 -10.72 5.61 19.46
CA GLY A 44 -11.06 4.31 20.05
C GLY A 44 -11.60 3.30 19.03
N ASN A 45 -11.21 3.44 17.76
CA ASN A 45 -11.61 2.57 16.66
C ASN A 45 -10.65 1.39 16.47
N ASP A 46 -9.54 1.37 17.20
CA ASP A 46 -8.59 0.25 17.26
C ASP A 46 -9.27 -1.07 17.65
N LYS A 47 -10.26 -1.03 18.53
CA LYS A 47 -11.09 -2.19 18.91
C LYS A 47 -11.97 -2.76 17.79
N LEU A 48 -12.14 -2.02 16.69
CA LEU A 48 -12.93 -2.44 15.53
C LEU A 48 -12.04 -3.09 14.46
N LEU A 49 -10.72 -3.16 14.68
CA LEU A 49 -9.76 -3.69 13.72
C LEU A 49 -9.39 -5.12 14.06
N GLU A 50 -9.52 -6.00 13.06
CA GLU A 50 -8.98 -7.36 13.11
C GLU A 50 -7.69 -7.41 12.28
N LEU A 51 -6.55 -7.21 12.94
CA LEU A 51 -5.24 -7.13 12.28
C LEU A 51 -4.64 -8.52 12.01
N ASN A 52 -3.67 -8.57 11.08
CA ASN A 52 -3.02 -9.80 10.61
C ASN A 52 -4.01 -10.81 10.00
N THR A 53 -5.10 -10.31 9.42
CA THR A 53 -6.14 -11.10 8.80
C THR A 53 -6.28 -10.71 7.33
N THR A 54 -6.29 -11.69 6.44
CA THR A 54 -6.58 -11.51 5.02
C THR A 54 -8.02 -11.91 4.73
N VAL A 55 -8.67 -11.16 3.83
CA VAL A 55 -9.96 -11.53 3.23
C VAL A 55 -9.65 -12.31 1.96
N GLU A 56 -9.88 -13.62 1.98
CA GLU A 56 -9.56 -14.52 0.88
C GLU A 56 -10.71 -14.64 -0.12
N ARG A 57 -11.96 -14.47 0.35
CA ARG A 57 -13.15 -14.49 -0.49
C ARG A 57 -14.24 -13.58 0.07
N ALA A 58 -14.98 -12.91 -0.81
CA ALA A 58 -16.20 -12.18 -0.49
C ALA A 58 -17.27 -12.51 -1.53
N VAL A 59 -18.37 -13.14 -1.11
CA VAL A 59 -19.48 -13.54 -1.99
C VAL A 59 -20.82 -13.18 -1.36
N LYS A 60 -21.80 -12.88 -2.19
CA LYS A 60 -23.18 -12.66 -1.74
C LYS A 60 -23.94 -13.99 -1.74
N ASN A 61 -24.58 -14.35 -0.63
CA ASN A 61 -25.36 -15.59 -0.53
C ASN A 61 -26.80 -15.39 -1.08
N GLU A 62 -27.58 -16.48 -1.10
CA GLU A 62 -28.99 -16.46 -1.53
C GLU A 62 -29.85 -15.51 -0.68
N GLN A 63 -29.50 -15.34 0.60
CA GLN A 63 -30.16 -14.45 1.56
C GLN A 63 -29.75 -12.97 1.41
N GLN A 64 -28.96 -12.64 0.38
CA GLN A 64 -28.45 -11.29 0.11
C GLN A 64 -27.46 -10.74 1.17
N GLU A 65 -26.86 -11.59 1.99
CA GLU A 65 -25.79 -11.24 2.92
C GLU A 65 -24.41 -11.44 2.25
N TRP A 66 -23.43 -10.64 2.65
CA TRP A 66 -22.03 -10.88 2.30
C TRP A 66 -21.44 -11.94 3.23
N VAL A 67 -20.87 -13.00 2.64
CA VAL A 67 -20.11 -14.02 3.34
C VAL A 67 -18.63 -13.81 3.02
N LEU A 68 -17.86 -13.51 4.06
CA LEU A 68 -16.41 -13.35 3.97
C LEU A 68 -15.72 -14.63 4.44
N THR A 69 -14.74 -15.11 3.68
CA THR A 69 -13.78 -16.11 4.14
C THR A 69 -12.51 -15.41 4.56
N LEU A 70 -12.13 -15.57 5.82
CA LEU A 70 -11.05 -14.86 6.48
C LEU A 70 -9.94 -15.85 6.84
N ARG A 71 -8.69 -15.38 6.76
CA ARG A 71 -7.50 -16.16 7.10
C ARG A 71 -6.57 -15.37 8.01
N LYS A 72 -6.04 -16.02 9.04
CA LYS A 72 -5.00 -15.46 9.92
C LYS A 72 -3.85 -16.46 10.07
N GLU A 73 -2.69 -16.07 9.56
CA GLU A 73 -1.47 -16.86 9.67
C GLU A 73 -0.66 -16.40 10.89
N THR A 74 -0.30 -17.34 11.76
CA THR A 74 0.56 -17.12 12.93
C THR A 74 1.68 -18.17 12.94
N PRO A 75 2.79 -17.97 13.67
CA PRO A 75 3.86 -18.95 13.71
C PRO A 75 3.36 -20.36 14.07
N GLY A 76 3.41 -21.27 13.10
CA GLY A 76 2.98 -22.67 13.26
C GLY A 76 1.47 -22.93 13.21
N LYS A 77 0.62 -21.93 12.93
CA LYS A 77 -0.83 -22.13 12.82
C LYS A 77 -1.45 -21.26 11.73
N ASP A 78 -2.40 -21.85 11.01
CA ASP A 78 -3.18 -21.19 9.97
C ASP A 78 -4.67 -21.31 10.30
N TYR A 79 -5.31 -20.17 10.59
CA TYR A 79 -6.69 -20.11 11.04
C TYR A 79 -7.59 -19.60 9.92
N TRP A 80 -8.70 -20.31 9.69
CA TRP A 80 -9.71 -19.97 8.69
C TRP A 80 -11.09 -19.94 9.31
N TRP A 81 -11.87 -18.91 8.99
CA TRP A 81 -13.26 -18.80 9.44
C TRP A 81 -14.10 -18.00 8.45
N GLU A 82 -15.42 -18.05 8.64
CA GLU A 82 -16.36 -17.25 7.87
C GLU A 82 -17.14 -16.30 8.76
N GLU A 83 -17.40 -15.09 8.25
CA GLU A 83 -18.26 -14.08 8.87
C GLU A 83 -19.29 -13.57 7.87
N ARG A 84 -20.43 -13.10 8.39
CA ARG A 84 -21.57 -12.62 7.60
C ARG A 84 -21.89 -11.17 7.91
N PHE A 85 -22.17 -10.39 6.88
CA PHE A 85 -22.44 -8.95 6.99
C PHE A 85 -23.56 -8.52 6.04
N ASP A 86 -24.38 -7.55 6.46
CA ASP A 86 -25.40 -6.95 5.60
C ASP A 86 -24.79 -6.09 4.49
N ALA A 87 -23.61 -5.51 4.73
CA ALA A 87 -22.92 -4.62 3.81
C ALA A 87 -21.40 -4.84 3.84
N LEU A 88 -20.76 -4.56 2.70
CA LEU A 88 -19.31 -4.66 2.53
C LEU A 88 -18.78 -3.38 1.88
N ILE A 89 -17.76 -2.78 2.49
CA ILE A 89 -17.00 -1.66 1.91
C ILE A 89 -15.60 -2.18 1.56
N VAL A 90 -15.24 -2.11 0.28
CA VAL A 90 -13.92 -2.55 -0.19
C VAL A 90 -12.94 -1.38 -0.21
N ALA A 91 -11.97 -1.43 0.69
CA ALA A 91 -10.93 -0.41 0.86
C ALA A 91 -9.49 -0.99 0.78
N SER A 92 -9.29 -2.04 -0.01
CA SER A 92 -8.00 -2.77 -0.13
C SER A 92 -6.90 -2.00 -0.88
N GLY A 93 -7.26 -0.93 -1.59
CA GLY A 93 -6.34 -0.12 -2.41
C GLY A 93 -5.96 -0.79 -3.74
N HIS A 94 -5.54 0.02 -4.71
CA HIS A 94 -5.29 -0.41 -6.09
C HIS A 94 -3.82 -0.36 -6.53
N TYR A 95 -2.91 0.13 -5.67
CA TYR A 95 -1.48 0.22 -5.99
C TYR A 95 -0.67 -1.04 -5.62
N ASN A 96 -1.35 -2.15 -5.32
CA ASN A 96 -0.68 -3.37 -4.91
C ASN A 96 -0.19 -4.22 -6.09
N VAL A 97 -0.94 -4.33 -7.18
CA VAL A 97 -0.55 -5.14 -8.34
C VAL A 97 0.15 -4.24 -9.36
N PRO A 98 1.44 -4.47 -9.69
CA PRO A 98 2.13 -3.75 -10.76
C PRO A 98 1.42 -3.92 -12.11
N TRP A 99 1.32 -2.84 -12.87
CA TRP A 99 1.03 -2.92 -14.30
C TRP A 99 2.35 -2.92 -15.07
N ILE A 100 2.56 -3.94 -15.89
CA ILE A 100 3.72 -4.06 -16.77
C ILE A 100 3.17 -4.16 -18.19
N PRO A 101 3.44 -3.20 -19.09
CA PRO A 101 2.97 -3.27 -20.46
C PRO A 101 3.59 -4.45 -21.19
N ASP A 102 2.85 -5.01 -22.16
CA ASP A 102 3.39 -5.99 -23.09
C ASP A 102 4.32 -5.29 -24.08
N ILE A 103 5.63 -5.46 -23.87
CA ILE A 103 6.67 -4.92 -24.73
C ILE A 103 7.31 -6.10 -25.46
N PRO A 104 7.36 -6.08 -26.81
CA PRO A 104 8.00 -7.15 -27.58
C PRO A 104 9.43 -7.45 -27.09
N GLY A 105 9.70 -8.72 -26.78
CA GLY A 105 11.00 -9.20 -26.30
C GLY A 105 11.29 -8.97 -24.82
N ILE A 106 10.37 -8.39 -24.03
CA ILE A 106 10.59 -8.13 -22.59
C ILE A 106 10.79 -9.42 -21.79
N VAL A 107 10.07 -10.49 -22.15
CA VAL A 107 10.17 -11.81 -21.51
C VAL A 107 11.53 -12.44 -21.80
N ASP A 108 11.95 -12.47 -23.07
CA ASP A 108 13.26 -13.00 -23.47
C ASP A 108 14.41 -12.23 -22.81
N PHE A 109 14.26 -10.90 -22.68
CA PHE A 109 15.22 -10.07 -21.98
C PHE A 109 15.31 -10.42 -20.49
N ASP A 110 14.19 -10.62 -19.80
CA ASP A 110 14.18 -10.99 -18.38
C ASP A 110 14.81 -12.38 -18.15
N VAL A 111 14.51 -13.34 -19.02
CA VAL A 111 15.13 -14.68 -18.99
C VAL A 111 16.65 -14.57 -19.19
N ARG A 112 17.10 -13.76 -20.14
CA ARG A 112 18.54 -13.59 -20.44
C ARG A 112 19.28 -12.77 -19.38
N PHE A 113 18.60 -11.80 -18.76
CA PHE A 113 19.18 -10.89 -17.77
C PHE A 113 18.29 -10.77 -16.51
N PRO A 114 18.23 -11.82 -15.67
CA PRO A 114 17.35 -11.83 -14.51
C PRO A 114 17.61 -10.66 -13.55
N GLY A 115 16.54 -10.05 -13.04
CA GLY A 115 16.59 -8.98 -12.05
C GLY A 115 17.04 -7.62 -12.59
N LYS A 116 17.16 -7.46 -13.92
CA LYS A 116 17.41 -6.15 -14.54
C LYS A 116 16.14 -5.32 -14.71
N ILE A 117 14.98 -5.97 -14.85
CA ILE A 117 13.69 -5.31 -14.90
C ILE A 117 13.17 -5.10 -13.48
N GLN A 118 12.72 -3.88 -13.18
CA GLN A 118 12.12 -3.56 -11.88
C GLN A 118 10.97 -2.58 -12.06
N HIS A 119 9.82 -2.92 -11.47
CA HIS A 119 8.70 -2.00 -11.35
C HIS A 119 8.90 -1.02 -10.18
N SER A 120 8.38 0.22 -10.29
CA SER A 120 8.51 1.27 -9.26
C SER A 120 8.06 0.82 -7.87
N LYS A 121 7.02 -0.03 -7.79
CA LYS A 121 6.56 -0.69 -6.55
C LYS A 121 7.68 -1.37 -5.76
N HIS A 122 8.69 -1.92 -6.43
CA HIS A 122 9.79 -2.67 -5.81
C HIS A 122 11.00 -1.79 -5.45
N PHE A 123 11.01 -0.52 -5.85
CA PHE A 123 12.05 0.41 -5.45
C PHE A 123 12.02 0.64 -3.93
N ARG A 124 13.18 0.61 -3.27
CA ARG A 124 13.31 0.88 -1.83
C ARG A 124 14.30 1.99 -1.55
N SER A 125 15.42 1.97 -2.26
CA SER A 125 16.50 2.92 -2.03
C SER A 125 17.45 3.01 -3.25
N PRO A 126 18.12 4.15 -3.46
CA PRO A 126 18.93 4.39 -4.65
C PRO A 126 20.29 3.68 -4.64
N GLU A 127 20.77 3.19 -3.50
CA GLU A 127 22.14 2.69 -3.32
C GLU A 127 22.43 1.49 -4.22
N SER A 128 21.44 0.64 -4.48
CA SER A 128 21.57 -0.50 -5.39
C SER A 128 21.79 -0.11 -6.86
N PHE A 129 21.64 1.19 -7.19
CA PHE A 129 21.82 1.76 -8.53
C PHE A 129 23.02 2.69 -8.65
N ALA A 130 23.80 2.88 -7.59
CA ALA A 130 25.01 3.68 -7.64
C ALA A 130 25.97 3.15 -8.73
N GLY A 131 26.45 4.05 -9.59
CA GLY A 131 27.37 3.71 -10.69
C GLY A 131 26.78 2.90 -11.84
N LYS A 132 25.45 2.71 -11.90
CA LYS A 132 24.78 1.96 -12.98
C LYS A 132 24.05 2.90 -13.94
N VAL A 133 24.10 2.59 -15.24
CA VAL A 133 23.24 3.22 -16.25
C VAL A 133 21.83 2.64 -16.15
N ARG A 134 20.81 3.50 -16.22
CA ARG A 134 19.41 3.14 -15.98
C ARG A 134 18.52 3.75 -17.05
N ASN A 135 17.58 2.95 -17.55
CA ASN A 135 16.49 3.43 -18.39
C ASN A 135 15.21 3.45 -17.56
N LEU A 136 14.60 4.61 -17.41
CA LEU A 136 13.30 4.76 -16.76
C LEU A 136 12.23 4.74 -17.85
N ILE A 137 11.34 3.74 -17.78
CA ILE A 137 10.20 3.64 -18.67
C ILE A 137 8.99 4.17 -17.91
N HIS A 138 8.34 5.18 -18.47
CA HIS A 138 7.11 5.77 -17.95
C HIS A 138 6.12 5.92 -19.11
N GLY A 139 4.89 5.48 -18.87
CA GLY A 139 3.71 5.75 -19.69
C GLY A 139 2.53 5.96 -18.75
N GLN A 140 1.65 6.91 -19.08
CA GLN A 140 0.37 7.03 -18.38
C GLN A 140 -0.57 5.98 -18.98
N ALA A 141 -1.27 5.23 -18.13
CA ALA A 141 -2.41 4.41 -18.54
C ALA A 141 -3.68 5.27 -18.58
#